data_AF-A0A3P9C2X0-F1
#
_entry.id   AF-A0A3P9C2X0-F1
#
_cell.length_a   1.000
_cell.length_b   1.000
_cell.length_c   1.000
_cell.angle_alpha   90.00
_cell.angle_beta   90.00
_cell.angle_gamma   90.00
#
_symmetry.space_group_name_H-M   'P 1'
#
loop_
_entity.id
_entity.type
_entity.pdbx_description
1 polymer ?
#
loop_
_entity_poly.entity_id
_entity_poly.type
_entity_poly.pdbx_seq_one_letter_code
_entity_poly.pdbx_strand_id
1 'polypeptide(L)'
;MPLFHPRFRREYELEPAKSRPGAQTRSDLLLCGRDWNTLIVGKLSPWIDADSEIETERRNSEAALAQELNFSAYLGLPVFMIPLKGLSNANLARVLLNHIHTGHHTSNFWIRVPLMASEDMREDLTENEPISCTDDTSVDEKTWSWWNSFRTLCDYNKRISVDIGPDMPSDTVIDKWLGEPIKAAILPTSIFLTNKKGFPVLSKAHQRIIFRLFKLEAQFIFTGTSRHTDKDFRSYLQYLEYLNQNRPAPNAYELFAKGYEDYLQSPLQPLMDNLESQTYEVFEKDPIKYSQYQQAVYKCLLDRVPEEQKDTNVQVLMVLGAGRGPLVNASLRAARQADRRLRVYAVEKNPNAVVTLENWRFEEWGDQVTVVSCDMREWAAPEKADIIVSELLGSFGDNELSPECLDGAQGHFSTPNDGVSIPCSYTSYLAPLSSSKLYNEVRGCRERDKDPESHFETPYVVRLHNFHQLADPKPCFTFTHPSTDMNNNRYQCLRFTVGCNSVLHGFAGYFETTLYKDVTLSKSADPDPFVLWPILFFIHQDDDVTVRFWRCNNGKKVWYEWAVTEPSCSAIHNPAGRSYTIGL
;
A
#
# COMPACT_ATOMS: atom_id res chain seq x y z
N MET A 1 31.12 -2.49 7.71
CA MET A 1 32.30 -2.62 8.60
C MET A 1 32.52 -1.33 9.39
N PRO A 2 33.22 -1.36 10.54
CA PRO A 2 33.60 -0.15 11.27
C PRO A 2 34.52 0.74 10.43
N LEU A 3 34.24 2.04 10.36
CA LEU A 3 35.11 3.01 9.67
C LEU A 3 36.27 3.48 10.56
N PHE A 4 36.08 3.41 11.88
CA PHE A 4 37.10 3.60 12.90
C PHE A 4 37.24 2.30 13.67
N HIS A 5 38.42 2.06 14.25
CA HIS A 5 38.61 0.83 15.02
C HIS A 5 37.64 0.82 16.22
N PRO A 6 36.81 -0.23 16.40
CA PRO A 6 35.66 -0.20 17.32
C PRO A 6 36.05 -0.13 18.81
N ARG A 7 37.32 -0.37 19.16
CA ARG A 7 37.85 -0.20 20.53
C ARG A 7 38.64 1.10 20.71
N PHE A 8 38.84 1.88 19.64
CA PHE A 8 39.61 3.12 19.69
C PHE A 8 38.72 4.26 20.18
N ARG A 9 38.56 4.36 21.51
CA ARG A 9 37.91 5.50 22.17
C ARG A 9 38.73 6.78 21.96
N ARG A 10 38.02 7.87 21.67
CA ARG A 10 38.58 9.18 21.31
C ARG A 10 38.07 10.22 22.31
N GLU A 11 38.97 11.08 22.76
CA GLU A 11 38.73 12.19 23.68
C GLU A 11 38.81 13.49 22.87
N TYR A 12 37.91 14.44 23.11
CA TYR A 12 37.79 15.70 22.37
C TYR A 12 37.91 16.93 23.26
N GLU A 13 37.87 16.76 24.59
CA GLU A 13 37.85 17.86 25.55
C GLU A 13 39.09 17.89 26.42
N LEU A 14 39.52 16.73 26.93
CA LEU A 14 40.57 16.64 27.96
C LEU A 14 41.96 16.27 27.41
N GLU A 15 42.97 17.01 27.85
CA GLU A 15 44.38 16.67 27.61
C GLU A 15 44.89 15.60 28.59
N PRO A 16 45.88 14.78 28.21
CA PRO A 16 46.63 14.79 26.94
C PRO A 16 45.96 13.97 25.82
N ALA A 17 44.84 13.30 26.11
CA ALA A 17 44.24 12.33 25.20
C ALA A 17 43.60 12.98 23.97
N LYS A 18 43.07 14.20 24.10
CA LYS A 18 42.59 15.03 23.00
C LYS A 18 43.65 15.26 21.92
N SER A 19 44.89 15.51 22.32
CA SER A 19 46.02 15.75 21.41
C SER A 19 46.74 14.46 20.96
N ARG A 20 46.07 13.30 20.99
CA ARG A 20 46.68 12.02 20.55
C ARG A 20 47.18 12.14 19.10
N PRO A 21 48.49 11.93 18.84
CA PRO A 21 49.06 12.09 17.50
C PRO A 21 48.72 10.91 16.58
N GLY A 22 48.90 11.11 15.28
CA GLY A 22 48.72 10.09 14.24
C GLY A 22 47.35 10.16 13.54
N ALA A 23 47.19 9.30 12.52
CA ALA A 23 45.94 9.19 11.79
C ALA A 23 44.85 8.56 12.68
N GLN A 24 43.67 9.20 12.72
CA GLN A 24 42.56 8.75 13.56
C GLN A 24 41.91 7.45 13.05
N THR A 25 42.06 7.16 11.74
CA THR A 25 41.63 5.90 11.13
C THR A 25 42.45 5.60 9.85
N ARG A 26 42.08 4.54 9.14
CA ARG A 26 42.64 4.09 7.87
C ARG A 26 42.34 5.08 6.74
N SER A 27 43.24 5.17 5.75
CA SER A 27 43.05 6.04 4.58
C SER A 27 41.96 5.50 3.63
N ASP A 28 41.23 6.42 3.05
CA ASP A 28 40.34 6.28 1.90
C ASP A 28 41.01 5.64 0.68
N LEU A 29 42.30 5.91 0.45
CA LEU A 29 43.08 5.38 -0.69
C LEU A 29 43.25 3.86 -0.69
N LEU A 30 42.82 3.17 0.37
CA LEU A 30 42.81 1.70 0.41
C LEU A 30 41.83 1.07 -0.58
N LEU A 31 40.80 1.80 -0.99
CA LEU A 31 39.81 1.35 -1.98
C LEU A 31 39.56 2.46 -3.00
N CYS A 32 39.15 2.08 -4.21
CA CYS A 32 38.71 3.07 -5.18
C CYS A 32 37.34 3.65 -4.79
N GLY A 33 37.01 4.86 -5.26
CA GLY A 33 35.74 5.51 -4.93
C GLY A 33 34.51 4.67 -5.27
N ARG A 34 34.56 3.88 -6.36
CA ARG A 34 33.47 2.96 -6.72
C ARG A 34 33.23 1.91 -5.64
N ASP A 35 34.29 1.32 -5.11
CA ASP A 35 34.16 0.25 -4.11
C ASP A 35 33.58 0.79 -2.79
N TRP A 36 33.98 2.01 -2.38
CA TRP A 36 33.34 2.69 -1.25
C TRP A 36 31.85 2.93 -1.50
N ASN A 37 31.50 3.42 -2.69
CA ASN A 37 30.13 3.79 -3.05
C ASN A 37 29.19 2.59 -3.21
N THR A 38 29.70 1.38 -3.48
CA THR A 38 28.84 0.22 -3.80
C THR A 38 29.01 -1.00 -2.90
N LEU A 39 30.17 -1.17 -2.24
CA LEU A 39 30.49 -2.42 -1.53
C LEU A 39 30.54 -2.25 0.00
N ILE A 40 30.66 -1.03 0.51
CA ILE A 40 30.91 -0.79 1.93
C ILE A 40 29.73 -0.13 2.63
N VAL A 41 29.16 -0.84 3.61
CA VAL A 41 28.23 -0.25 4.60
C VAL A 41 29.02 0.14 5.85
N GLY A 42 28.96 1.40 6.26
CA GLY A 42 29.63 1.88 7.49
C GLY A 42 28.93 1.39 8.77
N LYS A 43 29.66 1.34 9.89
CA LYS A 43 29.10 1.01 11.22
C LYS A 43 29.59 2.00 12.26
N LEU A 44 28.66 2.49 13.08
CA LEU A 44 28.97 3.29 14.25
C LEU A 44 29.81 2.49 15.25
N SER A 45 30.84 3.12 15.83
CA SER A 45 31.61 2.52 16.92
C SER A 45 30.74 2.20 18.13
N PRO A 46 30.88 1.01 18.75
CA PRO A 46 29.96 0.54 19.79
C PRO A 46 30.03 1.32 21.11
N TRP A 47 31.15 2.01 21.36
CA TRP A 47 31.35 2.81 22.57
C TRP A 47 30.67 4.19 22.52
N ILE A 48 30.22 4.62 21.34
CA ILE A 48 29.52 5.90 21.19
C ILE A 48 28.14 5.75 21.83
N ASP A 49 27.86 6.65 22.78
CA ASP A 49 26.59 6.75 23.47
C ASP A 49 26.23 8.24 23.63
N ALA A 50 25.55 8.77 22.62
CA ALA A 50 25.14 10.17 22.58
C ALA A 50 24.08 10.49 23.64
N ASP A 51 23.49 9.50 24.29
CA ASP A 51 22.42 9.68 25.26
C ASP A 51 22.87 9.32 26.69
N SER A 52 24.18 9.16 26.91
CA SER A 52 24.76 8.92 28.24
C SER A 52 24.36 10.01 29.25
N GLU A 53 24.02 9.59 30.46
CA GLU A 53 23.77 10.49 31.60
C GLU A 53 25.04 11.22 32.04
N ILE A 54 26.20 10.63 31.78
CA ILE A 54 27.51 11.21 32.09
C ILE A 54 27.85 12.26 31.04
N GLU A 55 27.84 13.54 31.43
CA GLU A 55 28.03 14.67 30.52
C GLU A 55 29.31 14.57 29.67
N THR A 56 30.43 14.17 30.27
CA THR A 56 31.71 14.05 29.57
C THR A 56 31.70 12.93 28.52
N GLU A 57 31.04 11.80 28.80
CA GLU A 57 30.86 10.71 27.84
C GLU A 57 29.90 11.13 26.72
N ARG A 58 28.82 11.83 27.08
CA ARG A 58 27.84 12.36 26.12
C ARG A 58 28.49 13.31 25.12
N ARG A 59 29.21 14.32 25.60
CA ARG A 59 29.89 15.32 24.74
C ARG A 59 30.95 14.69 23.84
N ASN A 60 31.76 13.76 24.38
CA ASN A 60 32.71 13.00 23.57
C ASN A 60 32.03 12.11 22.52
N SER A 61 30.89 11.49 22.87
CA SER A 61 30.10 10.67 21.95
C SER A 61 29.44 11.50 20.85
N GLU A 62 28.93 12.70 21.15
CA GLU A 62 28.42 13.63 20.14
C GLU A 62 29.50 13.99 19.11
N ALA A 63 30.70 14.36 19.59
CA ALA A 63 31.84 14.69 18.72
C ALA A 63 32.29 13.49 17.89
N ALA A 64 32.35 12.29 18.49
CA ALA A 64 32.71 11.07 17.80
C ALA A 64 31.67 10.64 16.76
N LEU A 65 30.38 10.75 17.08
CA LEU A 65 29.29 10.46 16.16
C LEU A 65 29.35 11.39 14.94
N ALA A 66 29.47 12.70 15.16
CA ALA A 66 29.62 13.67 14.09
C ALA A 66 30.85 13.38 13.22
N GLN A 67 31.99 13.01 13.83
CA GLN A 67 33.20 12.63 13.11
C GLN A 67 32.99 11.39 12.23
N GLU A 68 32.38 10.32 12.75
CA GLU A 68 32.17 9.09 11.99
C GLU A 68 31.15 9.28 10.85
N LEU A 69 30.10 10.06 11.09
CA LEU A 69 29.11 10.43 10.08
C LEU A 69 29.74 11.28 8.97
N ASN A 70 30.52 12.31 9.32
CA ASN A 70 31.21 13.15 8.34
C ASN A 70 32.22 12.35 7.52
N PHE A 71 32.93 11.41 8.14
CA PHE A 71 33.85 10.53 7.41
C PHE A 71 33.10 9.55 6.49
N SER A 72 31.92 9.06 6.90
CA SER A 72 31.07 8.25 6.02
C SER A 72 30.60 9.01 4.78
N ALA A 73 30.27 10.30 4.93
CA ALA A 73 29.91 11.18 3.84
C ALA A 73 31.12 11.48 2.92
N TYR A 74 32.30 11.73 3.51
CA TYR A 74 33.56 11.92 2.77
C TYR A 74 33.89 10.71 1.88
N LEU A 75 33.71 9.50 2.40
CA LEU A 75 33.93 8.26 1.64
C LEU A 75 32.84 7.97 0.60
N GLY A 76 31.74 8.72 0.57
CA GLY A 76 30.64 8.48 -0.36
C GLY A 76 29.85 7.19 -0.09
N LEU A 77 29.80 6.73 1.17
CA LEU A 77 29.16 5.45 1.49
C LEU A 77 27.67 5.46 1.13
N PRO A 78 27.14 4.36 0.57
CA PRO A 78 25.72 4.23 0.26
C PRO A 78 24.87 4.17 1.54
N VAL A 79 25.41 3.56 2.60
CA VAL A 79 24.69 3.28 3.84
C VAL A 79 25.63 3.39 5.06
N PHE A 80 25.13 3.96 6.15
CA PHE A 80 25.76 3.92 7.48
C PHE A 80 24.82 3.31 8.53
N MET A 81 25.27 2.28 9.25
CA MET A 81 24.48 1.57 10.27
C MET A 81 24.65 2.17 11.67
N ILE A 82 23.54 2.41 12.36
CA ILE A 82 23.46 2.96 13.71
C ILE A 82 22.56 2.05 14.58
N PRO A 83 23.06 1.47 15.69
CA PRO A 83 22.22 0.66 16.57
C PRO A 83 21.38 1.51 17.53
N LEU A 84 20.12 1.11 17.76
CA LEU A 84 19.38 1.54 18.95
C LEU A 84 19.63 0.55 20.09
N LYS A 85 19.93 1.08 21.28
CA LYS A 85 20.27 0.28 22.47
C LYS A 85 19.19 0.29 23.56
N GLY A 86 18.20 1.15 23.43
CA GLY A 86 17.14 1.35 24.42
C GLY A 86 16.14 2.41 23.97
N LEU A 87 15.40 2.99 24.90
CA LEU A 87 14.43 4.08 24.63
C LEU A 87 15.09 5.45 24.45
N SER A 88 16.15 5.73 25.19
CA SER A 88 16.83 7.03 25.18
C SER A 88 17.76 7.15 23.97
N ASN A 89 17.26 7.73 22.88
CA ASN A 89 18.04 7.99 21.66
C ASN A 89 17.79 9.40 21.11
N ALA A 90 17.37 10.33 21.96
CA ALA A 90 16.93 11.64 21.53
C ALA A 90 18.10 12.50 21.03
N ASN A 91 19.24 12.44 21.73
CA ASN A 91 20.42 13.16 21.33
C ASN A 91 21.10 12.50 20.12
N LEU A 92 21.09 11.15 20.04
CA LEU A 92 21.47 10.42 18.83
C LEU A 92 20.65 10.88 17.62
N ALA A 93 19.32 10.95 17.73
CA ALA A 93 18.42 11.43 16.69
C ALA A 93 18.74 12.88 16.29
N ARG A 94 18.95 13.77 17.27
CA ARG A 94 19.31 15.17 17.05
C ARG A 94 20.61 15.32 16.25
N VAL A 95 21.67 14.61 16.64
CA VAL A 95 22.97 14.69 15.96
C VAL A 95 22.89 14.13 14.55
N LEU A 96 22.19 13.00 14.36
CA LEU A 96 21.96 12.42 13.04
C LEU A 96 21.18 13.38 12.14
N LEU A 97 20.09 13.97 12.64
CA LEU A 97 19.26 14.90 11.89
C LEU A 97 20.05 16.17 11.50
N ASN A 98 20.88 16.69 12.40
CA ASN A 98 21.80 17.79 12.10
C ASN A 98 22.76 17.42 10.98
N HIS A 99 23.34 16.22 11.00
CA HIS A 99 24.23 15.75 9.94
C HIS A 99 23.49 15.62 8.59
N ILE A 100 22.27 15.06 8.59
CA ILE A 100 21.44 14.94 7.38
C ILE A 100 21.15 16.30 6.74
N HIS A 101 20.85 17.32 7.54
CA HIS A 101 20.51 18.66 7.04
C HIS A 101 21.71 19.54 6.70
N THR A 102 22.86 19.33 7.35
CA THR A 102 24.07 20.14 7.11
C THR A 102 24.98 19.57 6.03
N GLY A 103 24.88 18.27 5.74
CA GLY A 103 25.73 17.59 4.77
C GLY A 103 25.18 17.57 3.34
N HIS A 104 26.05 17.81 2.35
CA HIS A 104 25.76 17.61 0.93
C HIS A 104 26.10 16.18 0.49
N HIS A 105 25.36 15.18 0.96
CA HIS A 105 25.55 13.78 0.58
C HIS A 105 24.22 13.02 0.55
N THR A 106 24.21 11.85 -0.10
CA THR A 106 23.00 11.05 -0.37
C THR A 106 22.94 9.74 0.42
N SER A 107 23.86 9.52 1.36
CA SER A 107 23.94 8.28 2.16
C SER A 107 22.63 7.97 2.89
N ASN A 108 22.25 6.71 2.95
CA ASN A 108 21.14 6.25 3.79
C ASN A 108 21.64 5.81 5.17
N PHE A 109 20.74 5.80 6.14
CA PHE A 109 21.01 5.42 7.52
C PHE A 109 20.14 4.25 7.91
N TRP A 110 20.78 3.10 8.13
CA TRP A 110 20.09 1.91 8.61
C TRP A 110 20.14 1.90 10.12
N ILE A 111 18.97 2.05 10.71
CA ILE A 111 18.79 1.99 12.15
C ILE A 111 18.59 0.54 12.51
N ARG A 112 19.61 -0.03 13.16
CA ARG A 112 19.61 -1.42 13.57
C ARG A 112 18.82 -1.55 14.86
N VAL A 113 17.69 -2.26 14.77
CA VAL A 113 16.79 -2.51 15.89
C VAL A 113 16.59 -4.03 16.00
N PRO A 114 16.85 -4.64 17.17
CA PRO A 114 16.57 -6.05 17.34
C PRO A 114 15.05 -6.30 17.37
N LEU A 115 14.61 -7.49 16.97
CA LEU A 115 13.18 -7.83 17.05
C LEU A 115 12.74 -7.93 18.51
N MET A 116 13.60 -8.48 19.38
CA MET A 116 13.40 -8.58 20.82
C MET A 116 14.54 -7.88 21.55
N ALA A 117 14.27 -7.25 22.71
CA ALA A 117 15.36 -6.60 23.45
C ALA A 117 16.29 -7.66 24.05
N SER A 118 17.58 -7.32 24.20
CA SER A 118 18.57 -8.26 24.76
C SER A 118 18.26 -8.66 26.20
N GLU A 119 17.58 -7.79 26.96
CA GLU A 119 17.12 -8.06 28.32
C GLU A 119 16.07 -9.17 28.35
N ASP A 120 15.20 -9.21 27.34
CA ASP A 120 14.09 -10.17 27.24
C ASP A 120 14.56 -11.54 26.73
N MET A 121 15.74 -11.57 26.10
CA MET A 121 16.38 -12.77 25.55
C MET A 121 17.45 -13.37 26.48
N ARG A 122 17.63 -12.81 27.69
CA ARG A 122 18.65 -13.32 28.63
C ARG A 122 18.29 -14.74 29.07
N GLU A 123 19.29 -15.61 29.23
CA GLU A 123 19.06 -16.91 29.85
C GLU A 123 18.71 -16.71 31.34
N ASP A 124 17.76 -17.48 31.85
CA ASP A 124 17.31 -17.39 33.25
C ASP A 124 18.32 -18.06 34.20
N LEU A 125 19.52 -17.47 34.25
CA LEU A 125 20.65 -17.94 35.05
C LEU A 125 20.89 -17.07 36.30
N THR A 126 20.15 -15.96 36.43
CA THR A 126 20.33 -14.98 37.51
C THR A 126 19.28 -15.19 38.60
N GLU A 127 19.61 -15.96 39.64
CA GLU A 127 18.68 -16.36 40.71
C GLU A 127 17.98 -15.16 41.39
N ASN A 128 18.68 -14.03 41.56
CA ASN A 128 18.15 -12.85 42.25
C ASN A 128 17.34 -11.91 41.34
N GLU A 129 17.33 -12.17 40.04
CA GLU A 129 16.57 -11.42 39.04
C GLU A 129 15.91 -12.40 38.07
N PRO A 130 14.88 -13.15 38.52
CA PRO A 130 14.15 -14.05 37.64
C PRO A 130 13.57 -13.26 36.46
N ILE A 131 13.53 -13.87 35.28
CA ILE A 131 12.84 -13.28 34.13
C ILE A 131 11.36 -13.14 34.51
N SER A 132 10.86 -11.91 34.53
CA SER A 132 9.44 -11.67 34.77
C SER A 132 8.66 -12.24 33.60
N CYS A 133 7.81 -13.24 33.85
CA CYS A 133 6.75 -13.65 32.93
C CYS A 133 5.68 -12.54 32.87
N THR A 134 6.03 -11.36 32.37
CA THR A 134 5.06 -10.32 32.01
C THR A 134 4.27 -10.81 30.80
N ASP A 135 2.99 -10.40 30.69
CA ASP A 135 2.15 -10.70 29.52
C ASP A 135 2.93 -10.53 28.22
N ASP A 136 3.00 -11.59 27.41
CA ASP A 136 3.79 -11.68 26.17
C ASP A 136 3.58 -10.46 25.26
N THR A 137 2.38 -9.88 25.26
CA THR A 137 1.99 -8.70 24.48
C THR A 137 2.75 -7.42 24.82
N SER A 138 3.19 -7.22 26.06
CA SER A 138 3.93 -6.01 26.47
C SER A 138 5.44 -6.07 26.14
N VAL A 139 5.99 -7.28 26.17
CA VAL A 139 7.41 -7.57 25.87
C VAL A 139 7.66 -7.47 24.36
N ASP A 140 6.69 -7.94 23.58
CA ASP A 140 6.70 -8.01 22.12
C ASP A 140 6.81 -6.64 21.41
N GLU A 141 6.51 -5.53 22.09
CA GLU A 141 6.35 -4.21 21.46
C GLU A 141 7.47 -3.20 21.78
N LYS A 142 8.35 -3.55 22.72
CA LYS A 142 9.35 -2.64 23.29
C LYS A 142 10.29 -2.09 22.21
N THR A 143 10.83 -2.95 21.35
CA THR A 143 11.82 -2.56 20.32
C THR A 143 11.21 -1.75 19.18
N TRP A 144 9.98 -2.06 18.77
CA TRP A 144 9.25 -1.25 17.79
C TRP A 144 9.01 0.17 18.34
N SER A 145 8.71 0.32 19.64
CA SER A 145 8.56 1.65 20.25
C SER A 145 9.85 2.49 20.21
N TRP A 146 11.02 1.84 20.28
CA TRP A 146 12.32 2.52 20.15
C TRP A 146 12.46 3.09 18.74
N TRP A 147 12.14 2.27 17.73
CA TRP A 147 12.12 2.69 16.33
C TRP A 147 11.11 3.81 16.08
N ASN A 148 9.88 3.66 16.57
CA ASN A 148 8.82 4.67 16.41
C ASN A 148 9.20 6.01 17.02
N SER A 149 9.74 6.00 18.25
CA SER A 149 10.22 7.22 18.91
C SER A 149 11.37 7.85 18.14
N PHE A 150 12.35 7.05 17.71
CA PHE A 150 13.51 7.54 16.96
C PHE A 150 13.12 8.16 15.61
N ARG A 151 12.31 7.47 14.79
CA ARG A 151 11.88 7.99 13.48
C ARG A 151 11.01 9.24 13.61
N THR A 152 10.21 9.33 14.68
CA THR A 152 9.36 10.49 14.96
C THR A 152 10.22 11.71 15.31
N LEU A 153 11.25 11.55 16.15
CA LEU A 153 12.21 12.60 16.46
C LEU A 153 12.99 13.07 15.23
N CYS A 154 13.24 12.17 14.29
CA CYS A 154 13.85 12.49 12.99
C CYS A 154 12.85 12.95 11.93
N ASP A 155 11.60 13.26 12.31
CA ASP A 155 10.55 13.75 11.42
C ASP A 155 10.38 12.86 10.16
N TYR A 156 10.32 11.54 10.37
CA TYR A 156 10.09 10.53 9.33
C TYR A 156 11.04 10.66 8.11
N ASN A 157 12.27 11.14 8.31
CA ASN A 157 13.20 11.39 7.21
C ASN A 157 13.42 10.15 6.32
N LYS A 158 13.16 10.28 5.01
CA LYS A 158 13.24 9.18 4.02
C LYS A 158 14.60 8.48 3.92
N ARG A 159 15.68 9.11 4.40
CA ARG A 159 17.03 8.53 4.42
C ARG A 159 17.24 7.58 5.59
N ILE A 160 16.29 7.52 6.53
CA ILE A 160 16.33 6.66 7.72
C ILE A 160 15.42 5.46 7.45
N SER A 161 15.97 4.26 7.59
CA SER A 161 15.26 3.00 7.36
C SER A 161 15.64 1.99 8.44
N VAL A 162 14.81 0.97 8.64
CA VAL A 162 15.08 -0.05 9.66
C VAL A 162 15.85 -1.23 9.07
N ASP A 163 16.80 -1.71 9.87
CA ASP A 163 17.46 -3.00 9.73
C ASP A 163 17.06 -3.85 10.94
N ILE A 164 16.39 -4.97 10.66
CA ILE A 164 15.78 -5.81 11.67
C ILE A 164 16.75 -6.91 12.13
N GLY A 165 16.83 -7.10 13.45
CA GLY A 165 17.62 -8.14 14.09
C GLY A 165 17.10 -9.58 13.88
N PRO A 166 17.80 -10.55 14.46
CA PRO A 166 17.68 -11.95 14.09
C PRO A 166 16.69 -12.79 14.88
N ASP A 167 16.15 -12.19 15.94
CA ASP A 167 15.36 -12.90 16.93
C ASP A 167 14.02 -13.30 16.32
N MET A 168 13.42 -14.38 16.82
CA MET A 168 12.15 -14.89 16.31
C MET A 168 11.04 -14.49 17.26
N PRO A 169 10.38 -13.34 17.04
CA PRO A 169 9.24 -13.01 17.86
C PRO A 169 7.99 -13.74 17.35
N SER A 170 6.88 -13.58 18.07
CA SER A 170 5.56 -14.03 17.65
C SER A 170 5.16 -13.46 16.27
N ASP A 171 4.23 -14.13 15.58
CA ASP A 171 3.72 -13.65 14.27
C ASP A 171 3.14 -12.22 14.40
N THR A 172 2.59 -11.86 15.56
CA THR A 172 2.08 -10.52 15.91
C THR A 172 3.15 -9.43 15.89
N VAL A 173 4.35 -9.70 16.39
CA VAL A 173 5.47 -8.73 16.32
C VAL A 173 5.92 -8.53 14.88
N ILE A 174 6.01 -9.62 14.11
CA ILE A 174 6.39 -9.53 12.69
C ILE A 174 5.37 -8.68 11.93
N ASP A 175 4.08 -8.86 12.22
CA ASP A 175 3.01 -8.08 11.59
C ASP A 175 3.09 -6.59 11.96
N LYS A 176 3.60 -6.21 13.13
CA LYS A 176 3.87 -4.80 13.46
C LYS A 176 4.97 -4.14 12.63
N TRP A 177 5.95 -4.93 12.20
CA TRP A 177 7.01 -4.42 11.32
C TRP A 177 6.53 -4.30 9.86
N LEU A 178 5.34 -4.82 9.53
CA LEU A 178 4.69 -4.52 8.25
C LEU A 178 4.32 -3.03 8.18
N GLY A 179 4.58 -2.39 7.04
CA GLY A 179 4.40 -0.95 6.87
C GLY A 179 5.63 -0.12 7.22
N GLU A 180 6.62 -0.69 7.90
CA GLU A 180 7.87 0.00 8.23
C GLU A 180 8.87 -0.06 7.05
N PRO A 181 9.77 0.95 6.90
CA PRO A 181 10.74 0.99 5.80
C PRO A 181 11.92 0.03 6.06
N ILE A 182 11.66 -1.28 6.04
CA ILE A 182 12.68 -2.32 6.19
C ILE A 182 13.53 -2.37 4.92
N LYS A 183 14.84 -2.16 5.06
CA LYS A 183 15.81 -2.24 3.95
C LYS A 183 16.77 -3.40 4.07
N ALA A 184 17.01 -3.85 5.29
CA ALA A 184 17.89 -4.98 5.56
C ALA A 184 17.38 -5.86 6.70
N ALA A 185 17.86 -7.10 6.71
CA ALA A 185 17.66 -8.05 7.80
C ALA A 185 18.98 -8.73 8.13
N ILE A 186 19.36 -8.68 9.41
CA ILE A 186 20.58 -9.31 9.92
C ILE A 186 20.31 -10.76 10.31
N LEU A 187 21.08 -11.69 9.74
CA LEU A 187 21.03 -13.12 9.98
C LEU A 187 22.36 -13.62 10.60
N PRO A 188 22.44 -13.77 11.92
CA PRO A 188 23.54 -14.40 12.61
C PRO A 188 23.72 -15.82 12.15
N THR A 189 24.96 -16.26 12.04
CA THR A 189 25.28 -17.67 11.85
C THR A 189 24.74 -18.58 12.96
N SER A 190 24.39 -18.01 14.11
CA SER A 190 23.85 -18.70 15.28
C SER A 190 22.42 -19.19 15.15
N ILE A 191 21.60 -18.58 14.28
CA ILE A 191 20.20 -18.97 14.10
C ILE A 191 20.02 -20.13 13.10
N PHE A 192 21.06 -20.48 12.35
CA PHE A 192 21.03 -21.57 11.39
C PHE A 192 21.18 -22.91 12.10
N LEU A 193 20.23 -23.79 11.85
CA LEU A 193 20.24 -25.20 12.22
C LEU A 193 21.10 -26.01 11.25
N THR A 194 21.47 -27.23 11.65
CA THR A 194 22.25 -28.14 10.82
C THR A 194 21.36 -29.24 10.25
N ASN A 195 21.37 -29.44 8.93
CA ASN A 195 20.64 -30.56 8.32
C ASN A 195 21.42 -31.89 8.40
N LYS A 196 20.81 -33.00 7.97
CA LYS A 196 21.44 -34.34 7.95
C LYS A 196 22.77 -34.42 7.17
N LYS A 197 23.02 -33.50 6.24
CA LYS A 197 24.25 -33.42 5.42
C LYS A 197 25.29 -32.44 5.98
N GLY A 198 25.03 -31.85 7.14
CA GLY A 198 25.91 -30.89 7.80
C GLY A 198 25.85 -29.46 7.22
N PHE A 199 24.84 -29.11 6.42
CA PHE A 199 24.69 -27.77 5.84
C PHE A 199 23.76 -26.88 6.69
N PRO A 200 23.99 -25.55 6.72
CA PRO A 200 23.13 -24.61 7.42
C PRO A 200 21.75 -24.54 6.77
N VAL A 201 20.70 -24.59 7.59
CA VAL A 201 19.30 -24.43 7.21
C VAL A 201 18.55 -23.63 8.28
N LEU A 202 17.43 -23.01 7.92
CA LEU A 202 16.57 -22.27 8.86
C LEU A 202 15.36 -23.10 9.26
N SER A 203 14.83 -22.86 10.46
CA SER A 203 13.55 -23.45 10.90
C SER A 203 12.40 -22.99 9.99
N LYS A 204 11.26 -23.70 10.03
CA LYS A 204 10.09 -23.31 9.22
C LYS A 204 9.56 -21.92 9.58
N ALA A 205 9.60 -21.55 10.86
CA ALA A 205 9.20 -20.23 11.32
C ALA A 205 10.10 -19.13 10.71
N HIS A 206 11.43 -19.29 10.76
CA HIS A 206 12.36 -18.37 10.10
C HIS A 206 12.14 -18.30 8.58
N GLN A 207 11.88 -19.44 7.92
CA GLN A 207 11.58 -19.46 6.48
C GLN A 207 10.38 -18.56 6.15
N ARG A 208 9.32 -18.54 6.97
CA ARG A 208 8.16 -17.66 6.76
C ARG A 208 8.55 -16.18 6.77
N ILE A 209 9.37 -15.75 7.73
CA ILE A 209 9.87 -14.37 7.79
C ILE A 209 10.72 -14.04 6.57
N ILE A 210 11.64 -14.93 6.20
CA ILE A 210 12.50 -14.74 5.02
C ILE A 210 11.65 -14.58 3.74
N PHE A 211 10.57 -15.35 3.57
CA PHE A 211 9.67 -15.18 2.44
C PHE A 211 8.94 -13.83 2.44
N ARG A 212 8.51 -13.33 3.61
CA ARG A 212 7.95 -11.97 3.74
C ARG A 212 8.99 -10.90 3.37
N LEU A 213 10.22 -11.02 3.87
CA LEU A 213 11.32 -10.10 3.56
C LEU A 213 11.74 -10.14 2.08
N PHE A 214 11.64 -11.30 1.41
CA PHE A 214 11.81 -11.39 -0.04
C PHE A 214 10.74 -10.61 -0.80
N LYS A 215 9.48 -10.60 -0.34
CA LYS A 215 8.43 -9.76 -0.94
C LYS A 215 8.74 -8.27 -0.78
N LEU A 216 9.38 -7.87 0.33
CA LEU A 216 9.82 -6.49 0.57
C LEU A 216 11.16 -6.13 -0.09
N GLU A 217 11.78 -7.07 -0.84
CA GLU A 217 13.09 -6.89 -1.47
C GLU A 217 14.21 -6.46 -0.50
N ALA A 218 14.15 -6.92 0.76
CA ALA A 218 15.13 -6.59 1.76
C ALA A 218 16.51 -7.21 1.47
N GLN A 219 17.59 -6.51 1.85
CA GLN A 219 18.95 -7.04 1.77
C GLN A 219 19.29 -7.90 2.99
N PHE A 220 19.93 -9.05 2.79
CA PHE A 220 20.31 -9.94 3.90
C PHE A 220 21.77 -9.74 4.31
N ILE A 221 21.99 -9.54 5.61
CA ILE A 221 23.32 -9.32 6.18
C ILE A 221 23.69 -10.50 7.09
N PHE A 222 24.71 -11.28 6.72
CA PHE A 222 25.22 -12.32 7.60
C PHE A 222 26.15 -11.73 8.67
N THR A 223 25.99 -12.17 9.93
CA THR A 223 26.85 -11.72 11.04
C THR A 223 27.32 -12.90 11.91
N GLY A 224 28.42 -12.71 12.63
CA GLY A 224 29.00 -13.74 13.50
C GLY A 224 30.04 -14.63 12.80
N THR A 225 30.65 -15.52 13.58
CA THR A 225 31.65 -16.50 13.11
C THR A 225 30.97 -17.70 12.44
N SER A 226 31.65 -18.39 11.52
CA SER A 226 31.10 -19.62 10.96
C SER A 226 30.88 -20.66 12.06
N ARG A 227 29.64 -21.15 12.20
CA ARG A 227 29.31 -22.26 13.12
C ARG A 227 29.33 -23.62 12.44
N HIS A 228 29.40 -23.64 11.11
CA HIS A 228 29.51 -24.84 10.28
C HIS A 228 30.94 -24.91 9.75
N THR A 229 31.91 -25.18 10.62
CA THR A 229 33.36 -25.09 10.32
C THR A 229 33.80 -26.01 9.19
N ASP A 230 33.11 -27.14 9.01
CA ASP A 230 33.39 -28.11 7.95
C ASP A 230 32.79 -27.70 6.59
N LYS A 231 32.11 -26.55 6.53
CA LYS A 231 31.49 -25.98 5.33
C LYS A 231 32.03 -24.57 5.07
N ASP A 232 32.01 -24.19 3.79
CA ASP A 232 32.32 -22.83 3.38
C ASP A 232 31.25 -21.84 3.88
N PHE A 233 31.64 -20.62 4.26
CA PHE A 233 30.71 -19.56 4.68
C PHE A 233 29.70 -19.22 3.57
N ARG A 234 30.05 -19.45 2.31
CA ARG A 234 29.13 -19.33 1.17
C ARG A 234 27.90 -20.23 1.29
N SER A 235 27.95 -21.31 2.08
CA SER A 235 26.81 -22.20 2.28
C SER A 235 25.58 -21.51 2.91
N TYR A 236 25.78 -20.49 3.74
CA TYR A 236 24.69 -19.68 4.29
C TYR A 236 23.96 -18.88 3.18
N LEU A 237 24.72 -18.29 2.25
CA LEU A 237 24.17 -17.59 1.08
C LEU A 237 23.46 -18.57 0.13
N GLN A 238 24.08 -19.71 -0.17
CA GLN A 238 23.47 -20.75 -1.00
C GLN A 238 22.12 -21.23 -0.46
N TYR A 239 21.97 -21.27 0.86
CA TYR A 239 20.68 -21.62 1.47
C TYR A 239 19.61 -20.54 1.25
N LEU A 240 19.95 -19.25 1.32
CA LEU A 240 19.00 -18.18 0.97
C LEU A 240 18.67 -18.17 -0.53
N GLU A 241 19.65 -18.42 -1.40
CA GLU A 241 19.42 -18.59 -2.84
C GLU A 241 18.46 -19.75 -3.11
N TYR A 242 18.65 -20.88 -2.41
CA TYR A 242 17.73 -22.01 -2.45
C TYR A 242 16.32 -21.62 -2.00
N LEU A 243 16.16 -20.90 -0.88
CA LEU A 243 14.84 -20.44 -0.45
C LEU A 243 14.18 -19.52 -1.47
N ASN A 244 14.93 -18.56 -2.04
CA ASN A 244 14.41 -17.64 -3.05
C ASN A 244 13.96 -18.36 -4.33
N GLN A 245 14.70 -19.39 -4.76
CA GLN A 245 14.33 -20.21 -5.92
C GLN A 245 13.09 -21.09 -5.67
N ASN A 246 12.87 -21.50 -4.42
CA ASN A 246 11.76 -22.38 -4.03
C ASN A 246 10.56 -21.61 -3.44
N ARG A 247 10.49 -20.29 -3.64
CA ARG A 247 9.30 -19.50 -3.26
C ARG A 247 8.15 -19.76 -4.23
N PRO A 248 6.88 -19.59 -3.80
CA PRO A 248 5.74 -19.66 -4.70
C PRO A 248 5.93 -18.74 -5.91
N ALA A 249 5.63 -19.25 -7.11
CA ALA A 249 5.65 -18.44 -8.31
C ALA A 249 4.58 -17.35 -8.22
N PRO A 250 4.83 -16.14 -8.73
CA PRO A 250 3.84 -15.08 -8.70
C PRO A 250 2.61 -15.48 -9.51
N ASN A 251 1.43 -15.20 -8.98
CA ASN A 251 0.18 -15.40 -9.72
C ASN A 251 0.03 -14.35 -10.85
N ALA A 252 -1.04 -14.48 -11.66
CA ALA A 252 -1.27 -13.60 -12.81
C ALA A 252 -1.33 -12.11 -12.41
N TYR A 253 -1.80 -11.84 -11.19
CA TYR A 253 -1.90 -10.49 -10.66
C TYR A 253 -0.61 -9.93 -10.12
N GLU A 254 0.15 -10.71 -9.35
CA GLU A 254 1.48 -10.32 -8.89
C GLU A 254 2.39 -10.04 -10.10
N LEU A 255 2.20 -10.75 -11.23
CA LEU A 255 2.89 -10.42 -12.48
C LEU A 255 2.41 -9.11 -13.12
N PHE A 256 1.11 -8.86 -13.14
CA PHE A 256 0.53 -7.64 -13.70
C PHE A 256 0.84 -6.39 -12.86
N ALA A 257 0.78 -6.51 -11.53
CA ALA A 257 0.99 -5.43 -10.57
C ALA A 257 2.46 -5.14 -10.28
N LYS A 258 3.38 -5.93 -10.84
CA LYS A 258 4.81 -5.75 -10.65
C LYS A 258 5.28 -4.37 -11.12
N GLY A 259 5.92 -3.63 -10.23
CA GLY A 259 6.36 -2.25 -10.44
C GLY A 259 5.38 -1.20 -9.93
N TYR A 260 4.18 -1.60 -9.49
CA TYR A 260 3.17 -0.71 -8.91
C TYR A 260 3.06 -0.83 -7.38
N GLU A 261 3.86 -1.68 -6.74
CA GLU A 261 3.87 -1.88 -5.29
C GLU A 261 4.14 -0.58 -4.53
N ASP A 262 3.15 -0.13 -3.77
CA ASP A 262 3.12 1.15 -3.04
C ASP A 262 3.38 2.40 -3.92
N TYR A 263 3.19 2.29 -5.24
CA TYR A 263 3.23 3.43 -6.15
C TYR A 263 1.92 4.22 -6.00
N LEU A 264 1.98 5.54 -5.83
CA LEU A 264 0.79 6.38 -5.71
C LEU A 264 0.32 6.88 -7.09
N GLN A 265 -0.97 6.76 -7.39
CA GLN A 265 -1.60 7.29 -8.59
C GLN A 265 -2.80 8.15 -8.23
N SER A 266 -3.11 9.13 -9.07
CA SER A 266 -4.40 9.82 -9.00
C SER A 266 -5.51 8.88 -9.46
N PRO A 267 -6.67 8.82 -8.75
CA PRO A 267 -7.84 8.14 -9.25
C PRO A 267 -8.27 8.69 -10.61
N LEU A 268 -8.68 7.81 -11.52
CA LEU A 268 -9.21 8.22 -12.81
C LEU A 268 -10.53 8.99 -12.62
N GLN A 269 -10.81 9.93 -13.52
CA GLN A 269 -12.09 10.64 -13.57
C GLN A 269 -12.69 10.54 -14.98
N PRO A 270 -13.20 9.36 -15.41
CA PRO A 270 -13.62 9.14 -16.80
C PRO A 270 -14.79 10.01 -17.26
N LEU A 271 -15.58 10.56 -16.32
CA LEU A 271 -16.63 11.53 -16.65
C LEU A 271 -16.04 12.88 -17.04
N MET A 272 -15.13 13.42 -16.23
CA MET A 272 -14.49 14.71 -16.45
C MET A 272 -13.48 14.67 -17.60
N ASP A 273 -12.67 13.61 -17.67
CA ASP A 273 -11.57 13.46 -18.63
C ASP A 273 -11.90 12.41 -19.70
N ASN A 274 -11.30 12.53 -20.87
CA ASN A 274 -11.37 11.49 -21.91
C ASN A 274 -10.17 10.56 -21.75
N LEU A 275 -10.43 9.30 -21.40
CA LEU A 275 -9.38 8.30 -21.20
C LEU A 275 -8.60 8.03 -22.50
N GLU A 276 -7.32 7.71 -22.33
CA GLU A 276 -6.43 7.31 -23.41
C GLU A 276 -6.68 5.86 -23.83
N SER A 277 -6.29 5.53 -25.07
CA SER A 277 -6.48 4.17 -25.62
C SER A 277 -5.79 3.09 -24.77
N GLN A 278 -4.62 3.37 -24.20
CA GLN A 278 -3.88 2.40 -23.38
C GLN A 278 -4.59 2.12 -22.04
N THR A 279 -5.28 3.12 -21.48
CA THR A 279 -6.08 2.94 -20.26
C THR A 279 -7.21 1.94 -20.49
N TYR A 280 -7.94 2.05 -21.61
CA TYR A 280 -8.94 1.06 -21.99
C TYR A 280 -8.33 -0.33 -22.22
N GLU A 281 -7.17 -0.42 -22.86
CA GLU A 281 -6.47 -1.71 -23.08
C GLU A 281 -6.10 -2.40 -21.77
N VAL A 282 -5.71 -1.64 -20.75
CA VAL A 282 -5.44 -2.17 -19.41
C VAL A 282 -6.73 -2.71 -18.78
N PHE A 283 -7.86 -2.02 -18.91
CA PHE A 283 -9.16 -2.52 -18.42
C PHE A 283 -9.58 -3.81 -19.12
N GLU A 284 -9.30 -3.93 -20.41
CA GLU A 284 -9.69 -5.07 -21.25
C GLU A 284 -8.87 -6.34 -20.99
N LYS A 285 -7.70 -6.22 -20.34
CA LYS A 285 -6.85 -7.37 -19.96
C LYS A 285 -7.42 -8.22 -18.83
N ASP A 286 -8.54 -7.80 -18.26
CA ASP A 286 -9.21 -8.49 -17.18
C ASP A 286 -10.33 -9.42 -17.71
N PRO A 287 -10.08 -10.74 -17.83
CA PRO A 287 -11.07 -11.67 -18.33
C PRO A 287 -12.20 -11.93 -17.32
N ILE A 288 -11.93 -11.78 -16.02
CA ILE A 288 -12.89 -12.14 -14.96
C ILE A 288 -14.04 -11.15 -14.96
N LYS A 289 -13.74 -9.84 -15.01
CA LYS A 289 -14.77 -8.78 -15.03
C LYS A 289 -15.78 -9.00 -16.15
N TYR A 290 -15.32 -9.10 -17.40
CA TYR A 290 -16.24 -9.24 -18.53
C TYR A 290 -16.97 -10.59 -18.56
N SER A 291 -16.38 -11.65 -17.99
CA SER A 291 -17.07 -12.93 -17.85
C SER A 291 -18.21 -12.86 -16.82
N GLN A 292 -18.02 -12.13 -15.72
CA GLN A 292 -19.07 -11.89 -14.72
C GLN A 292 -20.19 -11.01 -15.28
N TYR A 293 -19.86 -9.94 -16.02
CA TYR A 293 -20.87 -9.13 -16.71
C TYR A 293 -21.67 -9.95 -17.74
N GLN A 294 -21.01 -10.80 -18.54
CA GLN A 294 -21.69 -11.71 -19.45
C GLN A 294 -22.65 -12.64 -18.69
N GLN A 295 -22.22 -13.21 -17.57
CA GLN A 295 -23.05 -14.10 -16.76
C GLN A 295 -24.25 -13.38 -16.12
N ALA A 296 -24.08 -12.13 -15.68
CA ALA A 296 -25.15 -11.30 -15.15
C ALA A 296 -26.22 -11.01 -16.22
N VAL A 297 -25.79 -10.59 -17.41
CA VAL A 297 -26.69 -10.34 -18.56
C VAL A 297 -27.39 -11.62 -18.99
N TYR A 298 -26.68 -12.75 -19.06
CA TYR A 298 -27.24 -14.06 -19.42
C TYR A 298 -28.39 -14.46 -18.48
N LYS A 299 -28.16 -14.37 -17.16
CA LYS A 299 -29.19 -14.68 -16.16
C LYS A 299 -30.38 -13.72 -16.25
N CYS A 300 -30.11 -12.43 -16.42
CA CYS A 300 -31.15 -11.42 -16.57
C CYS A 300 -32.04 -11.70 -17.80
N LEU A 301 -31.45 -12.02 -18.95
CA LEU A 301 -32.20 -12.33 -20.17
C LEU A 301 -33.10 -13.56 -20.00
N LEU A 302 -32.62 -14.61 -19.34
CA LEU A 302 -33.43 -15.81 -19.08
C LEU A 302 -34.60 -15.55 -18.11
N ASP A 303 -34.38 -14.71 -17.10
CA ASP A 303 -35.44 -14.35 -16.16
C ASP A 303 -36.52 -13.46 -16.82
N ARG A 304 -36.13 -12.59 -17.74
CA ARG A 304 -37.02 -11.64 -18.41
C ARG A 304 -37.78 -12.22 -19.59
N VAL A 305 -37.18 -13.15 -20.33
CA VAL A 305 -37.77 -13.72 -21.55
C VAL A 305 -37.98 -15.23 -21.39
N PRO A 306 -39.24 -15.67 -21.13
CA PRO A 306 -39.55 -17.08 -21.03
C PRO A 306 -39.40 -17.78 -22.40
N GLU A 307 -39.21 -19.10 -22.39
CA GLU A 307 -38.86 -19.88 -23.59
C GLU A 307 -39.89 -19.73 -24.72
N GLU A 308 -41.17 -19.63 -24.39
CA GLU A 308 -42.25 -19.43 -25.37
C GLU A 308 -42.19 -18.08 -26.13
N GLN A 309 -41.45 -17.11 -25.62
CA GLN A 309 -41.30 -15.77 -26.23
C GLN A 309 -39.93 -15.55 -26.87
N LYS A 310 -39.08 -16.56 -26.88
CA LYS A 310 -37.70 -16.51 -27.36
C LYS A 310 -37.50 -15.80 -28.70
N ASP A 311 -38.34 -16.10 -29.68
CA ASP A 311 -38.21 -15.58 -31.05
C ASP A 311 -38.96 -14.26 -31.28
N THR A 312 -39.89 -13.90 -30.40
CA THR A 312 -40.80 -12.76 -30.57
C THR A 312 -40.44 -11.57 -29.69
N ASN A 313 -39.94 -11.82 -28.47
CA ASN A 313 -39.57 -10.79 -27.51
C ASN A 313 -38.12 -10.36 -27.73
N VAL A 314 -37.93 -9.12 -28.20
CA VAL A 314 -36.61 -8.51 -28.40
C VAL A 314 -36.35 -7.56 -27.24
N GLN A 315 -35.37 -7.90 -26.40
CA GLN A 315 -34.98 -7.05 -25.29
C GLN A 315 -34.11 -5.88 -25.79
N VAL A 316 -34.35 -4.69 -25.23
CA VAL A 316 -33.56 -3.48 -25.50
C VAL A 316 -32.53 -3.32 -24.40
N LEU A 317 -31.24 -3.43 -24.75
CA LEU A 317 -30.13 -3.30 -23.83
C LEU A 317 -29.28 -2.07 -24.15
N MET A 318 -29.07 -1.20 -23.17
CA MET A 318 -28.23 -0.01 -23.31
C MET A 318 -26.95 -0.19 -22.52
N VAL A 319 -25.80 -0.19 -23.20
CA VAL A 319 -24.49 -0.12 -22.57
C VAL A 319 -24.13 1.35 -22.38
N LEU A 320 -24.09 1.83 -21.13
CA LEU A 320 -23.82 3.22 -20.79
C LEU A 320 -22.37 3.39 -20.30
N GLY A 321 -21.58 4.14 -21.07
CA GLY A 321 -20.12 4.15 -20.92
C GLY A 321 -19.50 2.95 -21.63
N ALA A 322 -19.76 2.81 -22.94
CA ALA A 322 -19.37 1.62 -23.71
C ALA A 322 -17.86 1.45 -23.90
N GLY A 323 -17.05 2.50 -23.70
CA GLY A 323 -15.61 2.49 -23.91
C GLY A 323 -15.26 2.03 -25.32
N ARG A 324 -14.37 1.03 -25.45
CA ARG A 324 -14.04 0.40 -26.74
C ARG A 324 -14.89 -0.84 -27.07
N GLY A 325 -16.00 -1.05 -26.34
CA GLY A 325 -17.00 -2.09 -26.63
C GLY A 325 -16.88 -3.45 -25.94
N PRO A 326 -16.07 -3.70 -24.89
CA PRO A 326 -15.98 -5.04 -24.31
C PRO A 326 -17.30 -5.50 -23.67
N LEU A 327 -18.09 -4.59 -23.10
CA LEU A 327 -19.42 -4.90 -22.56
C LEU A 327 -20.48 -5.11 -23.64
N VAL A 328 -20.39 -4.40 -24.78
CA VAL A 328 -21.22 -4.68 -25.96
C VAL A 328 -20.99 -6.12 -26.41
N ASN A 329 -19.73 -6.52 -26.54
CA ASN A 329 -19.34 -7.88 -26.87
C ASN A 329 -19.81 -8.91 -25.82
N ALA A 330 -19.69 -8.60 -24.52
CA ALA A 330 -20.18 -9.46 -23.44
C ALA A 330 -21.70 -9.66 -23.51
N SER A 331 -22.47 -8.60 -23.74
CA SER A 331 -23.93 -8.67 -23.89
C SER A 331 -24.37 -9.47 -25.12
N LEU A 332 -23.70 -9.30 -26.26
CA LEU A 332 -23.97 -10.10 -27.46
C LEU A 332 -23.66 -11.60 -27.24
N ARG A 333 -22.56 -11.93 -26.56
CA ARG A 333 -22.24 -13.32 -26.17
C ARG A 333 -23.28 -13.88 -25.20
N ALA A 334 -23.69 -13.09 -24.21
CA ALA A 334 -24.73 -13.47 -23.25
C ALA A 334 -26.06 -13.78 -23.95
N ALA A 335 -26.47 -12.95 -24.92
CA ALA A 335 -27.69 -13.16 -25.69
C ALA A 335 -27.64 -14.42 -26.56
N ARG A 336 -26.49 -14.69 -27.22
CA ARG A 336 -26.28 -15.94 -27.97
C ARG A 336 -26.31 -17.17 -27.06
N GLN A 337 -25.69 -17.07 -25.88
CA GLN A 337 -25.65 -18.15 -24.88
C GLN A 337 -27.05 -18.41 -24.27
N ALA A 338 -27.82 -17.37 -24.00
CA ALA A 338 -29.20 -17.46 -23.51
C ALA A 338 -30.19 -17.87 -24.62
N ASP A 339 -29.74 -17.81 -25.87
CA ASP A 339 -30.57 -17.96 -27.05
C ASP A 339 -31.80 -17.04 -26.98
N ARG A 340 -31.54 -15.73 -26.80
CA ARG A 340 -32.56 -14.66 -26.69
C ARG A 340 -32.23 -13.51 -27.63
N ARG A 341 -33.27 -12.83 -28.15
CA ARG A 341 -33.11 -11.70 -29.06
C ARG A 341 -32.78 -10.42 -28.30
N LEU A 342 -31.73 -9.72 -28.76
CA LEU A 342 -31.22 -8.49 -28.16
C LEU A 342 -31.02 -7.41 -29.22
N ARG A 343 -31.45 -6.19 -28.92
CA ARG A 343 -31.05 -4.95 -29.63
C ARG A 343 -30.22 -4.10 -28.68
N VAL A 344 -29.07 -3.61 -29.14
CA VAL A 344 -28.08 -2.95 -28.27
C VAL A 344 -27.87 -1.50 -28.66
N TYR A 345 -27.84 -0.61 -27.67
CA TYR A 345 -27.31 0.75 -27.80
C TYR A 345 -25.98 0.85 -27.06
N ALA A 346 -24.93 1.34 -27.72
CA ALA A 346 -23.62 1.57 -27.14
C ALA A 346 -23.41 3.09 -26.96
N VAL A 347 -23.68 3.60 -25.76
CA VAL A 347 -23.62 5.03 -25.43
C VAL A 347 -22.25 5.36 -24.85
N GLU A 348 -21.55 6.31 -25.46
CA GLU A 348 -20.21 6.74 -25.04
C GLU A 348 -20.03 8.24 -25.29
N LYS A 349 -19.47 8.96 -24.31
CA LYS A 349 -19.23 10.41 -24.39
C LYS A 349 -17.85 10.75 -24.92
N ASN A 350 -16.86 9.87 -24.75
CA ASN A 350 -15.51 10.06 -25.25
C ASN A 350 -15.47 9.87 -26.78
N PRO A 351 -15.30 10.95 -27.58
CA PRO A 351 -15.37 10.86 -29.03
C PRO A 351 -14.26 9.97 -29.62
N ASN A 352 -13.14 9.81 -28.93
CA ASN A 352 -12.04 8.95 -29.38
C ASN A 352 -12.40 7.47 -29.27
N ALA A 353 -13.10 7.08 -28.20
CA ALA A 353 -13.58 5.72 -28.01
C ALA A 353 -14.74 5.41 -29.00
N VAL A 354 -15.59 6.40 -29.29
CA VAL A 354 -16.64 6.30 -30.33
C VAL A 354 -16.06 5.94 -31.70
N VAL A 355 -14.90 6.46 -32.08
CA VAL A 355 -14.23 6.04 -33.34
C VAL A 355 -14.02 4.52 -33.34
N THR A 356 -13.58 3.94 -32.23
CA THR A 356 -13.41 2.48 -32.11
C THR A 356 -14.74 1.76 -32.22
N LEU A 357 -15.78 2.26 -31.54
CA LEU A 357 -17.12 1.66 -31.55
C LEU A 357 -17.76 1.67 -32.94
N GLU A 358 -17.66 2.77 -33.70
CA GLU A 358 -18.23 2.86 -35.05
C GLU A 358 -17.51 1.93 -36.05
N ASN A 359 -16.19 1.77 -35.93
CA ASN A 359 -15.45 0.79 -36.73
C ASN A 359 -15.89 -0.64 -36.39
N TRP A 360 -16.00 -0.99 -35.09
CA TRP A 360 -16.53 -2.29 -34.66
C TRP A 360 -17.97 -2.53 -35.14
N ARG A 361 -18.81 -1.49 -35.12
CA ARG A 361 -20.17 -1.57 -35.64
C ARG A 361 -20.18 -1.87 -37.13
N PHE A 362 -19.36 -1.17 -37.90
CA PHE A 362 -19.29 -1.37 -39.36
C PHE A 362 -18.72 -2.73 -39.75
N GLU A 363 -17.67 -3.19 -39.06
CA GLU A 363 -16.95 -4.41 -39.42
C GLU A 363 -17.61 -5.68 -38.86
N GLU A 364 -18.16 -5.63 -37.63
CA GLU A 364 -18.52 -6.84 -36.87
C GLU A 364 -19.97 -6.85 -36.37
N TRP A 365 -20.44 -5.78 -35.71
CA TRP A 365 -21.74 -5.82 -35.02
C TRP A 365 -22.96 -5.57 -35.93
N GLY A 366 -22.78 -4.82 -37.01
CA GLY A 366 -23.83 -4.44 -37.95
C GLY A 366 -25.00 -3.70 -37.29
N ASP A 367 -26.21 -3.93 -37.81
CA ASP A 367 -27.43 -3.23 -37.38
C ASP A 367 -27.96 -3.66 -36.01
N GLN A 368 -27.38 -4.70 -35.39
CA GLN A 368 -27.78 -5.13 -34.05
C GLN A 368 -27.35 -4.12 -32.97
N VAL A 369 -26.28 -3.35 -33.23
CA VAL A 369 -25.73 -2.34 -32.33
C VAL A 369 -25.89 -0.95 -32.93
N THR A 370 -26.47 -0.02 -32.16
CA THR A 370 -26.49 1.41 -32.47
C THR A 370 -25.51 2.14 -31.58
N VAL A 371 -24.48 2.76 -32.15
CA VAL A 371 -23.51 3.57 -31.41
C VAL A 371 -24.08 4.97 -31.21
N VAL A 372 -23.95 5.51 -30.01
CA VAL A 372 -24.47 6.81 -29.61
C VAL A 372 -23.34 7.63 -28.98
N SER A 373 -22.89 8.67 -29.68
CA SER A 373 -21.87 9.60 -29.19
C SER A 373 -22.50 10.70 -28.33
N CYS A 374 -22.81 10.41 -27.07
CA CYS A 374 -23.50 11.34 -26.18
C CYS A 374 -23.21 11.03 -24.70
N ASP A 375 -23.32 12.04 -23.84
CA ASP A 375 -23.43 11.82 -22.40
C ASP A 375 -24.79 11.16 -22.09
N MET A 376 -24.78 10.07 -21.32
CA MET A 376 -25.99 9.32 -20.99
C MET A 376 -27.06 10.15 -20.26
N ARG A 377 -26.64 11.23 -19.58
CA ARG A 377 -27.50 12.15 -18.83
C ARG A 377 -28.24 13.13 -19.73
N GLU A 378 -27.73 13.37 -20.93
CA GLU A 378 -28.31 14.31 -21.92
C GLU A 378 -29.02 13.58 -23.07
N TRP A 379 -28.72 12.30 -23.28
CA TRP A 379 -29.23 11.55 -24.41
C TRP A 379 -30.76 11.38 -24.36
N ALA A 380 -31.46 11.86 -25.39
CA ALA A 380 -32.88 11.57 -25.57
C ALA A 380 -33.05 10.21 -26.29
N ALA A 381 -33.15 9.13 -25.50
CA ALA A 381 -33.27 7.78 -26.05
C ALA A 381 -34.53 7.62 -26.92
N PRO A 382 -34.43 7.06 -28.14
CA PRO A 382 -35.57 6.92 -29.08
C PRO A 382 -36.58 5.85 -28.63
N GLU A 383 -36.16 4.99 -27.72
CA GLU A 383 -36.96 3.95 -27.08
C GLU A 383 -36.42 3.70 -25.68
N LYS A 384 -37.17 2.94 -24.87
CA LYS A 384 -36.79 2.64 -23.50
C LYS A 384 -36.04 1.31 -23.40
N ALA A 385 -35.17 1.19 -22.40
CA ALA A 385 -34.40 -0.01 -22.09
C ALA A 385 -35.16 -0.97 -21.17
N ASP A 386 -34.99 -2.27 -21.46
CA ASP A 386 -35.26 -3.35 -20.51
C ASP A 386 -34.08 -3.55 -19.54
N ILE A 387 -32.86 -3.44 -20.06
CA ILE A 387 -31.62 -3.67 -19.32
C ILE A 387 -30.65 -2.51 -19.59
N ILE A 388 -30.13 -1.90 -18.54
CA ILE A 388 -29.00 -0.99 -18.62
C ILE A 388 -27.77 -1.71 -18.08
N VAL A 389 -26.67 -1.66 -18.81
CA VAL A 389 -25.37 -2.23 -18.40
C VAL A 389 -24.35 -1.11 -18.35
N SER A 390 -23.64 -0.97 -17.23
CA SER A 390 -22.58 0.01 -17.07
C SER A 390 -21.41 -0.54 -16.24
N GLU A 391 -20.23 0.03 -16.43
CA GLU A 391 -19.06 -0.20 -15.58
C GLU A 391 -18.38 1.15 -15.36
N LEU A 392 -18.93 1.89 -14.40
CA LEU A 392 -18.55 3.26 -14.03
C LEU A 392 -18.01 3.29 -12.59
N LEU A 393 -17.49 2.15 -12.12
CA LEU A 393 -17.11 1.94 -10.73
C LEU A 393 -15.62 2.19 -10.53
N GLY A 394 -15.29 3.18 -9.69
CA GLY A 394 -13.91 3.41 -9.29
C GLY A 394 -13.46 2.47 -8.16
N SER A 395 -12.23 2.65 -7.66
CA SER A 395 -11.67 1.85 -6.56
C SER A 395 -12.50 1.82 -5.28
N PHE A 396 -13.25 2.89 -5.03
CA PHE A 396 -14.14 3.08 -3.88
C PHE A 396 -15.63 3.00 -4.28
N GLY A 397 -15.94 2.31 -5.38
CA GLY A 397 -17.31 2.09 -5.87
C GLY A 397 -17.88 3.32 -6.56
N ASP A 398 -18.22 4.36 -5.81
CA ASP A 398 -18.92 5.54 -6.32
C ASP A 398 -18.01 6.71 -6.75
N ASN A 399 -16.68 6.57 -6.62
CA ASN A 399 -15.71 7.65 -6.85
C ASN A 399 -15.44 8.00 -8.32
N GLU A 400 -16.14 7.35 -9.26
CA GLU A 400 -16.19 7.71 -10.68
C GLU A 400 -17.59 8.18 -11.10
N LEU A 401 -18.42 8.54 -10.11
CA LEU A 401 -19.74 9.17 -10.29
C LEU A 401 -20.79 8.28 -10.98
N SER A 402 -20.66 6.97 -10.84
CA SER A 402 -21.71 6.00 -11.21
C SER A 402 -23.09 6.40 -10.69
N PRO A 403 -23.29 6.87 -9.43
CA PRO A 403 -24.61 7.28 -8.97
C PRO A 403 -25.21 8.40 -9.83
N GLU A 404 -24.50 9.50 -10.03
CA GLU A 404 -25.00 10.64 -10.79
C GLU A 404 -25.20 10.33 -12.29
N CYS A 405 -24.35 9.48 -12.86
CA CYS A 405 -24.49 9.03 -14.24
C CYS A 405 -25.76 8.18 -14.43
N LEU A 406 -25.98 7.20 -13.56
CA LEU A 406 -27.12 6.29 -13.66
C LEU A 406 -28.44 6.94 -13.25
N ASP A 407 -28.41 7.86 -12.29
CA ASP A 407 -29.54 8.72 -11.93
C ASP A 407 -30.04 9.53 -13.14
N GLY A 408 -29.12 10.16 -13.89
CA GLY A 408 -29.46 10.89 -15.11
C GLY A 408 -29.94 10.00 -16.25
N ALA A 409 -29.50 8.74 -16.27
CA ALA A 409 -29.93 7.74 -17.25
C ALA A 409 -31.17 6.94 -16.85
N GLN A 410 -31.66 7.09 -15.61
CA GLN A 410 -32.79 6.30 -15.10
C GLN A 410 -34.08 6.55 -15.88
N GLY A 411 -34.21 7.74 -16.47
CA GLY A 411 -35.27 8.07 -17.41
C GLY A 411 -35.34 7.14 -18.63
N HIS A 412 -34.29 6.38 -18.94
CA HIS A 412 -34.26 5.48 -20.10
C HIS A 412 -34.98 4.15 -19.88
N PHE A 413 -35.37 3.77 -18.65
CA PHE A 413 -36.08 2.50 -18.40
C PHE A 413 -37.54 2.49 -18.91
N SER A 414 -37.98 1.32 -19.40
CA SER A 414 -39.33 1.11 -19.96
C SER A 414 -40.45 1.24 -18.92
N THR A 415 -40.21 0.75 -17.71
CA THR A 415 -41.05 1.03 -16.55
C THR A 415 -40.18 1.14 -15.29
N PRO A 416 -40.54 2.00 -14.31
CA PRO A 416 -39.74 2.19 -13.09
C PRO A 416 -39.54 0.92 -12.25
N ASN A 417 -40.38 -0.12 -12.45
CA ASN A 417 -40.41 -1.31 -11.61
C ASN A 417 -40.00 -2.61 -12.31
N ASP A 418 -39.77 -2.60 -13.63
CA ASP A 418 -39.36 -3.80 -14.38
C ASP A 418 -37.99 -3.63 -15.08
N GLY A 419 -37.50 -2.41 -15.29
CA GLY A 419 -36.16 -2.19 -15.83
C GLY A 419 -35.06 -2.68 -14.89
N VAL A 420 -34.04 -3.35 -15.42
CA VAL A 420 -32.90 -3.87 -14.63
C VAL A 420 -31.64 -3.07 -14.93
N SER A 421 -30.99 -2.54 -13.88
CA SER A 421 -29.62 -2.04 -13.97
C SER A 421 -28.62 -3.13 -13.62
N ILE A 422 -27.53 -3.22 -14.39
CA ILE A 422 -26.36 -4.06 -14.12
C ILE A 422 -25.14 -3.12 -14.12
N PRO A 423 -24.56 -2.77 -12.95
CA PRO A 423 -24.82 -3.34 -11.64
C PRO A 423 -26.17 -2.93 -11.02
N CYS A 424 -26.72 -3.83 -10.20
CA CYS A 424 -27.91 -3.56 -9.37
C CYS A 424 -27.55 -2.74 -8.14
N SER A 425 -26.40 -3.00 -7.52
CA SER A 425 -25.93 -2.23 -6.37
C SER A 425 -24.43 -2.36 -6.17
N TYR A 426 -23.88 -1.44 -5.39
CA TYR A 426 -22.50 -1.51 -4.93
C TYR A 426 -22.33 -0.82 -3.59
N THR A 427 -21.38 -1.34 -2.81
CA THR A 427 -21.04 -0.89 -1.46
C THR A 427 -19.54 -0.66 -1.36
N SER A 428 -19.14 0.54 -0.96
CA SER A 428 -17.74 0.84 -0.61
C SER A 428 -17.40 0.34 0.78
N TYR A 429 -16.13 0.05 1.06
CA TYR A 429 -15.65 -0.43 2.36
C TYR A 429 -14.39 0.33 2.77
N LEU A 430 -14.23 0.56 4.08
CA LEU A 430 -13.03 1.15 4.67
C LEU A 430 -12.38 0.19 5.66
N ALA A 431 -11.05 0.12 5.67
CA ALA A 431 -10.29 -0.61 6.69
C ALA A 431 -9.11 0.24 7.17
N PRO A 432 -8.91 0.44 8.48
CA PRO A 432 -7.76 1.18 8.99
C PRO A 432 -6.46 0.43 8.67
N LEU A 433 -5.41 1.16 8.33
CA LEU A 433 -4.11 0.63 7.95
C LEU A 433 -2.96 1.45 8.55
N SER A 434 -1.84 0.78 8.80
CA SER A 434 -0.56 1.37 9.15
C SER A 434 0.45 1.16 8.02
N SER A 435 1.09 2.24 7.58
CA SER A 435 2.23 2.21 6.68
C SER A 435 3.02 3.52 6.78
N SER A 436 4.10 3.51 7.57
CA SER A 436 5.08 4.60 7.64
C SER A 436 5.70 4.86 6.26
N LYS A 437 5.85 3.80 5.43
CA LYS A 437 6.30 3.93 4.03
C LYS A 437 5.33 4.81 3.24
N LEU A 438 4.06 4.45 3.16
CA LEU A 438 3.07 5.19 2.36
C LEU A 438 2.84 6.60 2.90
N TYR A 439 2.91 6.82 4.22
CA TYR A 439 2.91 8.16 4.80
C TYR A 439 3.98 9.06 4.21
N ASN A 440 5.20 8.55 4.11
CA ASN A 440 6.31 9.28 3.52
C ASN A 440 6.19 9.44 2.00
N GLU A 441 5.61 8.47 1.29
CA GLU A 441 5.32 8.63 -0.14
C GLU A 441 4.30 9.76 -0.38
N VAL A 442 3.20 9.79 0.39
CA VAL A 442 2.19 10.85 0.30
C VAL A 442 2.78 12.21 0.69
N ARG A 443 3.58 12.27 1.77
CA ARG A 443 4.31 13.49 2.17
C ARG A 443 5.24 14.00 1.06
N GLY A 444 5.78 13.10 0.25
CA GLY A 444 6.62 13.39 -0.91
C GLY A 444 5.86 14.04 -2.08
N CYS A 445 4.52 13.95 -2.11
CA CYS A 445 3.66 14.52 -3.15
C CYS A 445 3.41 16.03 -2.99
N ARG A 446 4.09 16.71 -2.06
CA ARG A 446 3.93 18.16 -1.88
C ARG A 446 4.29 18.94 -3.16
N GLU A 447 3.30 19.64 -3.69
CA GLU A 447 3.47 20.57 -4.81
C GLU A 447 3.72 22.01 -4.33
N ARG A 448 4.40 22.83 -5.13
CA ARG A 448 4.77 24.21 -4.76
C ARG A 448 3.59 25.19 -4.77
N ASP A 449 2.65 24.99 -5.69
CA ASP A 449 1.59 25.97 -5.99
C ASP A 449 0.23 25.59 -5.38
N LYS A 450 0.18 24.55 -4.53
CA LYS A 450 -1.01 24.08 -3.82
C LYS A 450 -0.87 24.30 -2.31
N ASP A 451 -1.96 24.12 -1.58
CA ASP A 451 -1.93 24.05 -0.12
C ASP A 451 -0.85 23.01 0.30
N PRO A 452 0.07 23.35 1.23
CA PRO A 452 1.15 22.47 1.66
C PRO A 452 0.72 21.10 2.15
N GLU A 453 -0.54 20.90 2.56
CA GLU A 453 -1.08 19.64 3.09
C GLU A 453 -2.15 19.02 2.17
N SER A 454 -2.43 19.61 1.01
CA SER A 454 -3.44 19.11 0.05
C SER A 454 -3.26 17.65 -0.36
N HIS A 455 -2.01 17.17 -0.38
CA HIS A 455 -1.67 15.80 -0.69
C HIS A 455 -2.19 14.79 0.36
N PHE A 456 -2.40 15.19 1.62
CA PHE A 456 -3.05 14.36 2.65
C PHE A 456 -4.58 14.42 2.59
N GLU A 457 -5.11 15.40 1.86
CA GLU A 457 -6.55 15.59 1.61
C GLU A 457 -6.98 15.08 0.23
N THR A 458 -6.11 14.30 -0.42
CA THR A 458 -6.35 13.76 -1.75
C THR A 458 -6.34 12.24 -1.69
N PRO A 459 -7.34 11.58 -2.26
CA PRO A 459 -7.34 10.14 -2.39
C PRO A 459 -6.29 9.68 -3.40
N TYR A 460 -5.60 8.60 -3.07
CA TYR A 460 -4.72 7.92 -4.02
C TYR A 460 -5.32 6.59 -4.40
N VAL A 461 -5.14 6.29 -5.65
CA VAL A 461 -5.09 4.95 -6.09
C VAL A 461 -3.68 4.43 -5.62
N VAL A 462 -3.53 3.27 -4.94
CA VAL A 462 -2.22 2.58 -4.68
C VAL A 462 -2.28 1.05 -4.53
N ARG A 463 -1.45 0.25 -5.22
CA ARG A 463 -1.29 -1.18 -4.88
C ARG A 463 -0.56 -1.35 -3.54
N LEU A 464 -1.32 -1.43 -2.44
CA LEU A 464 -0.75 -1.63 -1.10
C LEU A 464 0.08 -2.92 -1.06
N HIS A 465 1.32 -2.80 -0.60
CA HIS A 465 2.26 -3.90 -0.50
C HIS A 465 2.95 -3.92 0.86
N ASN A 466 3.59 -2.82 1.25
CA ASN A 466 4.18 -2.69 2.58
C ASN A 466 3.23 -1.92 3.51
N PHE A 467 2.31 -2.65 4.12
CA PHE A 467 1.31 -2.11 5.04
C PHE A 467 0.82 -3.18 6.02
N HIS A 468 0.20 -2.74 7.11
CA HIS A 468 -0.53 -3.57 8.06
C HIS A 468 -1.99 -3.11 8.11
N GLN A 469 -2.94 -3.98 7.75
CA GLN A 469 -4.37 -3.73 7.97
C GLN A 469 -4.70 -3.95 9.45
N LEU A 470 -5.21 -2.92 10.13
CA LEU A 470 -5.38 -2.90 11.59
C LEU A 470 -6.71 -3.51 12.06
N ALA A 471 -7.71 -3.55 11.18
CA ALA A 471 -9.01 -4.18 11.43
C ALA A 471 -9.67 -4.59 10.11
N ASP A 472 -10.65 -5.50 10.17
CA ASP A 472 -11.41 -5.93 8.99
C ASP A 472 -12.19 -4.77 8.33
N PRO A 473 -12.34 -4.79 7.00
CA PRO A 473 -13.08 -3.75 6.30
C PRO A 473 -14.55 -3.68 6.74
N LYS A 474 -15.08 -2.46 6.90
CA LYS A 474 -16.49 -2.21 7.21
C LYS A 474 -17.18 -1.46 6.07
N PRO A 475 -18.46 -1.77 5.75
CA PRO A 475 -19.19 -1.11 4.68
C PRO A 475 -19.40 0.37 4.99
N CYS A 476 -19.19 1.22 4.00
CA CYS A 476 -19.26 2.67 4.08
C CYS A 476 -20.52 3.19 3.37
N PHE A 477 -20.51 3.34 2.05
CA PHE A 477 -21.64 3.85 1.28
C PHE A 477 -22.19 2.80 0.32
N THR A 478 -23.51 2.71 0.22
CA THR A 478 -24.21 1.82 -0.71
C THR A 478 -25.10 2.62 -1.66
N PHE A 479 -25.11 2.21 -2.92
CA PHE A 479 -25.99 2.72 -3.96
C PHE A 479 -26.69 1.55 -4.66
N THR A 480 -27.94 1.76 -5.05
CA THR A 480 -28.79 0.76 -5.71
C THR A 480 -29.41 1.38 -6.95
N HIS A 481 -29.47 0.63 -8.03
CA HIS A 481 -29.95 1.06 -9.34
C HIS A 481 -31.02 0.10 -9.87
N PRO A 482 -32.18 0.59 -10.33
CA PRO A 482 -32.64 1.99 -10.26
C PRO A 482 -32.91 2.44 -8.80
N SER A 483 -32.73 3.74 -8.54
CA SER A 483 -32.96 4.35 -7.21
C SER A 483 -34.26 5.16 -7.18
N THR A 484 -34.96 5.16 -6.05
CA THR A 484 -36.04 6.13 -5.79
C THR A 484 -35.57 7.37 -5.03
N ASP A 485 -34.36 7.32 -4.45
CA ASP A 485 -33.70 8.43 -3.76
C ASP A 485 -32.58 8.99 -4.63
N MET A 486 -32.80 10.19 -5.17
CA MET A 486 -31.85 10.91 -6.03
C MET A 486 -30.85 11.76 -5.23
N ASN A 487 -30.97 11.79 -3.89
CA ASN A 487 -29.98 12.45 -3.07
C ASN A 487 -28.78 11.51 -2.89
N ASN A 488 -27.67 11.80 -3.55
CA ASN A 488 -26.45 10.99 -3.45
C ASN A 488 -25.47 11.45 -2.37
N ASN A 489 -25.84 12.43 -1.52
CA ASN A 489 -25.02 12.78 -0.36
C ASN A 489 -25.11 11.68 0.70
N ARG A 490 -23.99 11.36 1.35
CA ARG A 490 -23.91 10.30 2.35
C ARG A 490 -23.12 10.76 3.56
N TYR A 491 -23.43 10.17 4.70
CA TYR A 491 -22.65 10.30 5.93
C TYR A 491 -22.58 8.93 6.59
N GLN A 492 -21.40 8.55 7.06
CA GLN A 492 -21.21 7.34 7.84
C GLN A 492 -20.24 7.52 9.00
N CYS A 493 -20.51 6.80 10.09
CA CYS A 493 -19.63 6.69 11.24
C CYS A 493 -19.22 5.22 11.43
N LEU A 494 -17.94 4.91 11.26
CA LEU A 494 -17.40 3.56 11.39
C LEU A 494 -16.45 3.51 12.58
N ARG A 495 -16.67 2.55 13.48
CA ARG A 495 -15.79 2.26 14.62
C ARG A 495 -15.06 0.95 14.37
N PHE A 496 -13.75 0.92 14.50
CA PHE A 496 -12.88 -0.25 14.28
C PHE A 496 -12.15 -0.61 15.56
N THR A 497 -12.23 -1.87 15.98
CA THR A 497 -11.46 -2.37 17.11
C THR A 497 -10.11 -2.85 16.62
N VAL A 498 -9.04 -2.21 17.09
CA VAL A 498 -7.66 -2.52 16.72
C VAL A 498 -7.04 -3.40 17.79
N GLY A 499 -6.55 -4.58 17.41
CA GLY A 499 -6.05 -5.59 18.33
C GLY A 499 -4.58 -5.47 18.74
N CYS A 500 -3.87 -4.41 18.32
CA CYS A 500 -2.44 -4.24 18.58
C CYS A 500 -2.04 -2.75 18.60
N ASN A 501 -0.99 -2.41 19.35
CA ASN A 501 -0.50 -1.02 19.31
C ASN A 501 0.11 -0.70 17.93
N SER A 502 -0.27 0.40 17.30
CA SER A 502 0.16 0.77 15.96
C SER A 502 0.04 2.27 15.72
N VAL A 503 0.55 2.71 14.57
CA VAL A 503 0.30 4.07 14.08
C VAL A 503 -0.66 3.98 12.91
N LEU A 504 -1.85 4.55 13.06
CA LEU A 504 -2.77 4.66 11.96
C LEU A 504 -2.19 5.63 10.90
N HIS A 505 -2.23 5.22 9.65
CA HIS A 505 -1.73 6.00 8.51
C HIS A 505 -2.78 6.08 7.41
N GLY A 506 -3.79 5.23 7.46
CA GLY A 506 -5.10 5.71 7.08
C GLY A 506 -6.12 4.65 6.82
N PHE A 507 -7.07 4.87 5.92
CA PHE A 507 -8.06 3.83 5.62
C PHE A 507 -7.95 3.37 4.19
N ALA A 508 -7.72 2.08 3.99
CA ALA A 508 -7.82 1.42 2.71
C ALA A 508 -9.28 1.40 2.25
N GLY A 509 -9.52 1.80 1.01
CA GLY A 509 -10.84 1.79 0.36
C GLY A 509 -11.01 0.61 -0.58
N TYR A 510 -12.14 -0.09 -0.47
CA TYR A 510 -12.52 -1.20 -1.35
C TYR A 510 -13.97 -1.04 -1.81
N PHE A 511 -14.45 -1.92 -2.67
CA PHE A 511 -15.88 -2.03 -2.97
C PHE A 511 -16.31 -3.46 -3.27
N GLU A 512 -17.61 -3.70 -3.14
CA GLU A 512 -18.29 -4.87 -3.70
C GLU A 512 -19.48 -4.41 -4.53
N THR A 513 -19.77 -5.12 -5.61
CA THR A 513 -20.93 -4.85 -6.45
C THR A 513 -21.71 -6.13 -6.72
N THR A 514 -23.02 -6.02 -6.62
CA THR A 514 -23.96 -7.02 -7.12
C THR A 514 -24.30 -6.63 -8.55
N LEU A 515 -23.79 -7.41 -9.51
CA LEU A 515 -24.11 -7.21 -10.92
C LEU A 515 -25.57 -7.58 -11.16
N TYR A 516 -25.95 -8.80 -10.80
CA TYR A 516 -27.33 -9.29 -10.89
C TYR A 516 -27.51 -10.54 -10.01
N LYS A 517 -28.44 -10.48 -9.04
CA LYS A 517 -28.71 -11.56 -8.06
C LYS A 517 -27.44 -12.08 -7.38
N ASP A 518 -27.03 -13.31 -7.64
CA ASP A 518 -25.86 -13.97 -7.05
C ASP A 518 -24.56 -13.70 -7.82
N VAL A 519 -24.62 -12.97 -8.95
CA VAL A 519 -23.42 -12.58 -9.71
C VAL A 519 -22.87 -11.28 -9.13
N THR A 520 -21.68 -11.37 -8.53
CA THR A 520 -21.00 -10.24 -7.88
C THR A 520 -19.59 -10.02 -8.44
N LEU A 521 -19.04 -8.84 -8.19
CA LEU A 521 -17.61 -8.57 -8.21
C LEU A 521 -17.23 -8.01 -6.83
N SER A 522 -16.29 -8.63 -6.14
CA SER A 522 -15.85 -8.19 -4.81
C SER A 522 -14.36 -7.84 -4.80
N LYS A 523 -14.02 -6.84 -3.99
CA LYS A 523 -12.65 -6.46 -3.61
C LYS A 523 -12.35 -6.74 -2.13
N SER A 524 -13.23 -7.45 -1.42
CA SER A 524 -13.06 -7.73 0.01
C SER A 524 -12.34 -9.06 0.22
N ALA A 525 -11.15 -9.01 0.82
CA ALA A 525 -10.49 -10.08 1.58
C ALA A 525 -10.08 -11.43 0.93
N ASP A 526 -9.93 -11.57 -0.40
CA ASP A 526 -9.34 -12.78 -1.03
C ASP A 526 -7.99 -12.52 -1.78
N PRO A 527 -7.04 -13.47 -1.83
CA PRO A 527 -5.65 -13.27 -2.25
C PRO A 527 -5.38 -13.45 -3.76
N ASP A 528 -6.27 -12.98 -4.64
CA ASP A 528 -6.06 -12.82 -6.10
C ASP A 528 -7.29 -12.13 -6.73
N PRO A 529 -7.26 -11.51 -7.92
CA PRO A 529 -6.37 -10.52 -8.50
C PRO A 529 -7.10 -9.17 -8.69
N PHE A 530 -7.69 -8.57 -7.67
CA PHE A 530 -8.38 -7.27 -7.83
C PHE A 530 -7.95 -6.24 -6.81
N VAL A 531 -6.68 -5.89 -6.87
CA VAL A 531 -6.20 -4.68 -6.23
C VAL A 531 -6.18 -3.58 -7.27
N LEU A 532 -7.30 -2.89 -7.34
CA LEU A 532 -7.27 -1.50 -7.74
C LEU A 532 -7.30 -0.69 -6.45
N TRP A 533 -6.09 -0.43 -5.98
CA TRP A 533 -5.70 0.88 -5.49
C TRP A 533 -6.57 1.51 -4.39
N PRO A 534 -6.52 1.00 -3.15
CA PRO A 534 -7.14 1.62 -1.99
C PRO A 534 -6.72 3.07 -1.78
N ILE A 535 -7.70 3.86 -1.37
CA ILE A 535 -7.57 5.23 -0.88
C ILE A 535 -6.81 5.23 0.47
N LEU A 536 -6.23 6.35 0.92
CA LEU A 536 -5.48 6.43 2.20
C LEU A 536 -5.75 7.76 2.93
N PHE A 537 -5.87 7.73 4.27
CA PHE A 537 -6.37 8.84 5.12
C PHE A 537 -5.76 8.86 6.55
N PHE A 538 -4.68 9.62 6.85
CA PHE A 538 -3.78 9.47 8.04
C PHE A 538 -4.26 9.95 9.44
N ILE A 539 -3.96 9.21 10.54
CA ILE A 539 -4.29 9.56 11.97
C ILE A 539 -3.40 8.84 13.02
N HIS A 540 -2.98 9.45 14.13
CA HIS A 540 -2.23 8.75 15.20
C HIS A 540 -3.12 8.17 16.34
N GLN A 541 -2.70 7.01 16.90
CA GLN A 541 -2.96 6.46 18.26
C GLN A 541 -3.83 5.19 18.41
N ASP A 542 -3.47 4.41 19.45
CA ASP A 542 -4.04 3.15 19.95
C ASP A 542 -5.36 3.34 20.69
N ASP A 543 -6.43 2.70 20.19
CA ASP A 543 -7.72 2.37 20.82
C ASP A 543 -8.72 2.03 19.68
N ASP A 544 -10.01 1.83 20.00
CA ASP A 544 -11.07 1.81 19.00
C ASP A 544 -11.01 3.07 18.12
N VAL A 545 -10.74 2.88 16.83
CA VAL A 545 -10.65 3.96 15.84
C VAL A 545 -12.04 4.28 15.31
N THR A 546 -12.51 5.51 15.53
CA THR A 546 -13.80 5.97 14.97
C THR A 546 -13.58 7.00 13.86
N VAL A 547 -13.92 6.64 12.62
CA VAL A 547 -13.88 7.52 11.45
C VAL A 547 -15.28 7.97 11.05
N ARG A 548 -15.37 9.23 10.67
CA ARG A 548 -16.52 9.87 10.05
C ARG A 548 -16.19 10.13 8.59
N PHE A 549 -17.11 9.77 7.71
CA PHE A 549 -16.92 9.85 6.27
C PHE A 549 -18.14 10.48 5.62
N TRP A 550 -17.92 11.46 4.74
CA TRP A 550 -18.98 12.17 4.04
C TRP A 550 -18.77 12.08 2.53
N ARG A 551 -19.87 11.94 1.81
CA ARG A 551 -19.94 12.17 0.36
C ARG A 551 -20.78 13.42 0.13
N CYS A 552 -20.18 14.41 -0.51
CA CYS A 552 -20.73 15.75 -0.66
C CYS A 552 -20.86 16.12 -2.14
N ASN A 553 -21.86 16.93 -2.47
CA ASN A 553 -22.18 17.36 -3.83
C ASN A 553 -22.72 18.80 -3.81
N ASN A 554 -22.33 19.63 -4.79
CA ASN A 554 -22.82 21.01 -4.98
C ASN A 554 -23.50 21.27 -6.34
N GLY A 555 -23.81 20.23 -7.11
CA GLY A 555 -24.39 20.29 -8.45
C GLY A 555 -23.39 20.43 -9.59
N LYS A 556 -22.11 20.73 -9.30
CA LYS A 556 -21.01 20.80 -10.29
C LYS A 556 -19.89 19.82 -10.01
N LYS A 557 -19.72 19.47 -8.74
CA LYS A 557 -18.62 18.64 -8.25
C LYS A 557 -19.13 17.75 -7.13
N VAL A 558 -18.52 16.58 -7.04
CA VAL A 558 -18.66 15.65 -5.92
C VAL A 558 -17.31 15.52 -5.23
N TRP A 559 -17.29 15.35 -3.91
CA TRP A 559 -16.07 15.10 -3.15
C TRP A 559 -16.34 14.29 -1.89
N TYR A 560 -15.27 13.81 -1.26
CA TYR A 560 -15.33 13.20 0.05
C TYR A 560 -14.70 14.11 1.09
N GLU A 561 -15.26 14.08 2.31
CA GLU A 561 -14.65 14.64 3.51
C GLU A 561 -14.52 13.52 4.54
N TRP A 562 -13.51 13.60 5.41
CA TRP A 562 -13.33 12.60 6.46
C TRP A 562 -12.61 13.17 7.69
N ALA A 563 -12.87 12.54 8.82
CA ALA A 563 -12.22 12.86 10.09
C ALA A 563 -12.22 11.63 10.99
N VAL A 564 -11.15 11.43 11.77
CA VAL A 564 -11.24 10.56 12.94
C VAL A 564 -11.64 11.38 14.14
N THR A 565 -12.49 10.77 14.98
CA THR A 565 -13.01 11.36 16.20
C THR A 565 -12.59 10.59 17.46
N GLU A 566 -12.13 9.35 17.33
CA GLU A 566 -11.62 8.53 18.44
C GLU A 566 -10.39 7.73 17.97
N PRO A 567 -9.35 7.56 18.80
CA PRO A 567 -9.22 8.06 20.18
C PRO A 567 -8.92 9.56 20.30
N SER A 568 -8.41 10.19 19.24
CA SER A 568 -8.19 11.64 19.19
C SER A 568 -8.75 12.22 17.90
N CYS A 569 -9.18 13.49 17.94
CA CYS A 569 -9.75 14.13 16.77
C CYS A 569 -8.66 14.55 15.78
N SER A 570 -8.82 14.16 14.51
CA SER A 570 -8.12 14.80 13.40
C SER A 570 -8.84 16.09 12.96
N ALA A 571 -8.21 16.87 12.08
CA ALA A 571 -8.96 17.85 11.28
C ALA A 571 -9.97 17.13 10.37
N ILE A 572 -11.00 17.87 9.93
CA ILE A 572 -11.78 17.46 8.76
C ILE A 572 -10.89 17.66 7.54
N HIS A 573 -10.67 16.59 6.80
CA HIS A 573 -9.86 16.60 5.59
C HIS A 573 -10.75 16.89 4.38
N ASN A 574 -10.18 17.64 3.44
CA ASN A 574 -10.81 18.09 2.20
C ASN A 574 -12.12 18.88 2.38
N PRO A 575 -12.23 19.78 3.38
CA PRO A 575 -13.45 20.52 3.62
C PRO A 575 -13.87 21.31 2.37
N ALA A 576 -15.15 21.20 2.00
CA ALA A 576 -15.72 21.81 0.79
C ALA A 576 -15.00 21.43 -0.53
N GLY A 577 -14.27 20.32 -0.56
CA GLY A 577 -13.53 19.88 -1.73
C GLY A 577 -12.33 20.76 -2.08
N ARG A 578 -11.70 21.41 -1.08
CA ARG A 578 -10.61 22.37 -1.33
C ARG A 578 -9.38 21.76 -2.00
N SER A 579 -9.13 20.48 -1.78
CA SER A 579 -7.93 19.78 -2.25
C SER A 579 -8.25 18.76 -3.34
N TYR A 580 -9.39 18.09 -3.24
CA TYR A 580 -9.83 17.10 -4.23
C TYR A 580 -11.32 17.20 -4.52
N THR A 581 -11.65 17.16 -5.81
CA THR A 581 -13.03 17.10 -6.31
C THR A 581 -13.10 16.21 -7.55
N ILE A 582 -14.26 15.62 -7.79
CA ILE A 582 -14.60 14.84 -8.98
C ILE A 582 -15.61 15.67 -9.78
N GLY A 583 -15.28 15.99 -11.03
CA GLY A 583 -16.11 16.84 -11.90
C GLY A 583 -17.35 16.11 -12.43
N LEU A 584 -18.53 16.74 -12.31
CA LEU A 584 -19.78 16.27 -12.92
C LEU A 584 -19.86 16.64 -14.39
#